data_AF-A0A7C6NVE1-F1
#
_entry.id   AF-A0A7C6NVE1-F1
#
_cell.length_a   1.000
_cell.length_b   1.000
_cell.length_c   1.000
_cell.angle_alpha   90.00
_cell.angle_beta   90.00
_cell.angle_gamma   90.00
#
_symmetry.space_group_name_H-M   'P 1'
#
loop_
_entity.id
_entity.type
_entity.pdbx_description
1 polymer ?
#
loop_
_entity_poly.entity_id
_entity_poly.type
_entity_poly.pdbx_seq_one_letter_code
_entity_poly.pdbx_strand_id
1 'polypeptide(L)'
;MHLTDQEALFFLALMILGAYINIPLWRRPTLVINVGGGLVPIVLTGYIMSRVGTQREWSRAIVATVITAVSIYAAGRLLPAEPGTMILDPTYLYAVIGGTVAYLSGRSRRGAFIGGMLGVILSDIAHFVRLLVLKLPGRTVIGGAGAYDTVILSGMLAVALAEIVGETREKLAGGSREEAFEHRLRGIEINNDTKDGKEGDWRE
;
A
#
# COMPACT_ATOMS: atom_id res chain seq x y z
N MET A 1 8.04 -1.32 -9.62
CA MET A 1 8.15 -2.49 -8.71
C MET A 1 8.84 -3.61 -9.48
N HIS A 2 9.52 -4.58 -8.86
CA HIS A 2 10.15 -5.68 -9.64
C HIS A 2 9.14 -6.79 -9.97
N LEU A 3 8.01 -6.42 -10.54
CA LEU A 3 7.08 -7.35 -11.19
C LEU A 3 7.11 -7.10 -12.68
N THR A 4 7.20 -8.17 -13.46
CA THR A 4 6.86 -8.11 -14.89
C THR A 4 5.34 -8.07 -15.06
N ASP A 5 4.88 -7.60 -16.23
CA ASP A 5 3.44 -7.57 -16.54
C ASP A 5 2.81 -8.97 -16.48
N GLN A 6 3.56 -9.99 -16.88
CA GLN A 6 3.14 -11.39 -16.79
C GLN A 6 3.00 -11.86 -15.34
N GLU A 7 3.96 -11.51 -14.47
CA GLU A 7 3.88 -11.82 -13.04
C GLU A 7 2.68 -11.10 -12.40
N ALA A 8 2.45 -9.84 -12.76
CA ALA A 8 1.33 -9.06 -12.23
C ALA A 8 -0.01 -9.66 -12.64
N LEU A 9 -0.16 -10.03 -13.91
CA LEU A 9 -1.36 -10.68 -14.43
C LEU A 9 -1.57 -12.06 -13.80
N PHE A 10 -0.50 -12.82 -13.59
CA PHE A 10 -0.55 -14.12 -12.90
C PHE A 10 -1.07 -13.98 -11.46
N PHE A 11 -0.50 -13.05 -10.69
CA PHE A 11 -0.97 -12.81 -9.32
C PHE A 11 -2.41 -12.27 -9.29
N LEU A 12 -2.78 -11.41 -10.23
CA LEU A 12 -4.16 -10.95 -10.37
C LEU A 12 -5.13 -12.11 -10.63
N ALA A 13 -4.80 -13.00 -11.57
CA ALA A 13 -5.59 -14.19 -11.85
C ALA A 13 -5.71 -15.10 -10.61
N LEU A 14 -4.62 -15.31 -9.86
CA LEU A 14 -4.65 -16.05 -8.60
C LEU A 14 -5.53 -15.39 -7.54
N MET A 15 -5.51 -14.06 -7.42
CA MET A 15 -6.37 -13.34 -6.49
C MET A 15 -7.86 -13.51 -6.87
N ILE A 16 -8.20 -13.39 -8.15
CA ILE A 16 -9.57 -13.55 -8.65
C ILE A 16 -10.07 -14.98 -8.46
N LEU A 17 -9.30 -15.98 -8.88
CA LEU A 17 -9.70 -17.40 -8.76
C LEU A 17 -9.70 -17.86 -7.30
N GLY A 18 -8.69 -17.44 -6.53
CA GLY A 18 -8.56 -17.76 -5.12
C GLY A 18 -9.60 -17.09 -4.22
N ALA A 19 -10.28 -16.04 -4.70
CA ALA A 19 -11.32 -15.32 -3.95
C ALA A 19 -12.45 -16.25 -3.45
N TYR A 20 -12.71 -17.33 -4.20
CA TYR A 20 -13.78 -18.29 -3.89
C TYR A 20 -13.33 -19.41 -2.95
N ILE A 21 -12.04 -19.45 -2.59
CA ILE A 21 -11.46 -20.53 -1.77
C ILE A 21 -11.19 -19.99 -0.36
N ASN A 22 -11.86 -20.60 0.62
CA ASN A 22 -11.75 -20.24 2.03
C ASN A 22 -11.22 -21.44 2.83
N ILE A 23 -10.09 -21.25 3.51
CA ILE A 23 -9.43 -22.30 4.30
C ILE A 23 -9.68 -22.04 5.79
N PRO A 24 -10.41 -22.91 6.51
CA PRO A 24 -10.60 -22.77 7.94
C PRO A 24 -9.30 -23.10 8.69
N LEU A 25 -8.81 -22.16 9.49
CA LEU A 25 -7.59 -22.32 10.29
C LEU A 25 -7.88 -22.61 11.76
N TRP A 26 -9.00 -22.09 12.28
CA TRP A 26 -9.40 -22.27 13.68
C TRP A 26 -10.91 -22.32 13.83
N ARG A 27 -11.42 -23.06 14.82
CA ARG A 27 -12.87 -23.31 14.96
C ARG A 27 -13.56 -22.38 15.96
N ARG A 28 -12.97 -22.13 17.13
CA ARG A 28 -13.57 -21.32 18.20
C ARG A 28 -12.53 -20.45 18.93
N PRO A 29 -12.56 -19.11 18.77
CA PRO A 29 -13.31 -18.35 17.76
C PRO A 29 -12.97 -18.77 16.33
N THR A 30 -13.84 -18.52 15.36
CA THR A 30 -13.61 -19.01 13.99
C THR A 30 -12.55 -18.16 13.30
N LEU A 31 -11.53 -18.80 12.72
CA LEU A 31 -10.55 -18.16 11.84
C LEU A 31 -10.58 -18.84 10.48
N VAL A 32 -10.74 -18.04 9.44
CA VAL A 32 -10.66 -18.47 8.05
C VAL A 32 -9.67 -17.56 7.32
N ILE A 33 -8.87 -18.13 6.43
CA ILE A 33 -8.08 -17.35 5.47
C ILE A 33 -8.66 -17.53 4.08
N ASN A 34 -8.94 -16.41 3.40
CA ASN A 34 -9.29 -16.42 1.99
C ASN A 34 -8.02 -16.56 1.15
N VAL A 35 -8.04 -17.43 0.14
CA VAL A 35 -6.85 -17.64 -0.70
C VAL A 35 -6.56 -16.39 -1.53
N GLY A 36 -7.58 -15.81 -2.17
CA GLY A 36 -7.42 -14.67 -3.07
C GLY A 36 -7.15 -13.34 -2.34
N GLY A 37 -7.86 -13.08 -1.24
CA GLY A 37 -7.74 -11.85 -0.47
C GLY A 37 -6.69 -11.90 0.65
N GLY A 38 -6.21 -13.08 1.05
CA GLY A 38 -5.27 -13.25 2.15
C GLY A 38 -3.98 -13.94 1.74
N LEU A 39 -4.06 -15.22 1.35
CA LEU A 39 -2.87 -16.04 1.10
C LEU A 39 -2.05 -15.53 -0.11
N VAL A 40 -2.69 -15.24 -1.23
CA VAL A 40 -2.03 -14.76 -2.44
C VAL A 40 -1.36 -13.39 -2.20
N PRO A 41 -2.01 -12.40 -1.54
CA PRO A 41 -1.34 -11.16 -1.13
C PRO A 41 -0.13 -11.35 -0.22
N ILE A 42 -0.17 -12.30 0.72
CA ILE A 42 0.99 -12.64 1.56
C ILE A 42 2.14 -13.17 0.69
N VAL A 43 1.85 -14.08 -0.23
CA VAL A 43 2.86 -14.64 -1.15
C VAL A 43 3.42 -13.54 -2.07
N LEU A 44 2.56 -12.70 -2.64
CA LEU A 44 2.95 -11.60 -3.54
C LEU A 44 3.86 -10.59 -2.83
N THR A 45 3.49 -10.17 -1.63
CA THR A 45 4.31 -9.22 -0.87
C THR A 45 5.65 -9.84 -0.45
N GLY A 46 5.67 -11.11 -0.04
CA GLY A 46 6.91 -11.85 0.22
C GLY A 46 7.79 -11.99 -1.02
N TYR A 47 7.19 -12.22 -2.18
CA TYR A 47 7.88 -12.30 -3.47
C TYR A 47 8.50 -10.96 -3.90
N ILE A 48 7.78 -9.85 -3.74
CA ILE A 48 8.34 -8.51 -3.99
C ILE A 48 9.50 -8.25 -3.04
N MET A 49 9.37 -8.68 -1.78
CA MET A 49 10.36 -8.45 -0.75
C MET A 49 11.65 -9.24 -0.98
N SER A 50 11.55 -10.50 -1.43
CA SER A 50 12.72 -11.35 -1.67
C SER A 50 13.58 -10.88 -2.85
N ARG A 51 12.98 -10.19 -3.82
CA ARG A 51 13.68 -9.62 -4.98
C ARG A 51 14.38 -8.29 -4.69
N VAL A 52 14.28 -7.77 -3.47
CA VAL A 52 14.91 -6.48 -3.14
C VAL A 52 15.72 -6.55 -1.84
N GLY A 53 17.02 -6.31 -1.99
CA GLY A 53 18.01 -6.58 -0.94
C GLY A 53 18.42 -5.40 -0.05
N THR A 54 17.65 -4.30 0.05
CA THR A 54 18.09 -3.17 0.91
C THR A 54 17.41 -3.18 2.27
N GLN A 55 18.21 -3.09 3.33
CA GLN A 55 17.72 -3.00 4.72
C GLN A 55 16.79 -1.79 4.97
N ARG A 56 16.99 -0.71 4.19
CA ARG A 56 16.13 0.47 4.23
C ARG A 56 14.73 0.21 3.67
N GLU A 57 14.60 -0.63 2.65
CA GLU A 57 13.28 -1.01 2.14
C GLU A 57 12.56 -1.96 3.11
N TRP A 58 13.30 -2.88 3.74
CA TRP A 58 12.78 -3.75 4.81
C TRP A 58 12.20 -2.99 5.99
N SER A 59 12.98 -2.08 6.57
CA SER A 59 12.51 -1.26 7.69
C SER A 59 11.29 -0.42 7.33
N ARG A 60 11.24 0.19 6.14
CA ARG A 60 10.08 0.99 5.69
C ARG A 60 8.84 0.14 5.51
N ALA A 61 8.96 -1.04 4.91
CA ALA A 61 7.84 -1.97 4.74
C ALA A 61 7.29 -2.43 6.10
N ILE A 62 8.16 -2.86 7.02
CA ILE A 62 7.76 -3.30 8.37
C ILE A 62 7.07 -2.17 9.14
N VAL A 63 7.67 -0.98 9.16
CA VAL A 63 7.09 0.19 9.85
C VAL A 63 5.73 0.54 9.24
N ALA A 64 5.62 0.55 7.91
CA ALA A 64 4.36 0.82 7.23
C ALA A 64 3.30 -0.24 7.58
N THR A 65 3.64 -1.52 7.57
CA THR A 65 2.75 -2.62 7.97
C THR A 65 2.22 -2.43 9.39
N VAL A 66 3.11 -2.17 10.36
CA VAL A 66 2.71 -2.03 11.77
C VAL A 66 1.82 -0.81 11.98
N ILE A 67 2.20 0.36 11.45
CA ILE A 67 1.40 1.59 11.60
C ILE A 67 0.03 1.40 10.94
N THR A 68 -0.01 0.84 9.74
CA THR A 68 -1.26 0.55 9.01
C THR A 68 -2.16 -0.40 9.80
N ALA A 69 -1.60 -1.47 10.36
CA ALA A 69 -2.35 -2.43 11.16
C ALA A 69 -2.96 -1.77 12.41
N VAL A 70 -2.18 -0.95 13.12
CA VAL A 70 -2.67 -0.21 14.29
C VAL A 70 -3.78 0.76 13.89
N SER A 71 -3.61 1.49 12.79
CA SER A 71 -4.62 2.43 12.30
C SER A 71 -5.93 1.75 11.91
N ILE A 72 -5.88 0.63 11.19
CA ILE A 72 -7.08 -0.13 10.81
C ILE A 72 -7.75 -0.74 12.04
N TYR A 73 -6.96 -1.34 12.93
CA TYR A 73 -7.47 -1.93 14.16
C TYR A 73 -8.15 -0.88 15.06
N ALA A 74 -7.57 0.31 15.17
CA ALA A 74 -8.17 1.44 15.88
C ALA A 74 -9.43 1.95 15.17
N ALA A 75 -9.39 2.09 13.84
CA ALA A 75 -10.54 2.51 13.04
C ALA A 75 -11.74 1.58 13.25
N GLY A 76 -11.52 0.25 13.22
CA GLY A 76 -12.57 -0.74 13.49
C GLY A 76 -13.11 -0.75 14.93
N ARG A 77 -12.51 0.02 15.83
CA ARG A 77 -12.99 0.20 17.22
C ARG A 77 -13.66 1.55 17.46
N LEU A 78 -13.23 2.58 16.74
CA LEU A 78 -13.65 3.95 16.95
C LEU A 78 -14.77 4.37 16.00
N LEU A 79 -14.81 3.78 14.80
CA LEU A 79 -15.81 4.09 13.80
C LEU A 79 -17.03 3.18 14.00
N PRO A 80 -18.25 3.70 13.69
CA PRO A 80 -19.43 2.85 13.54
C PRO A 80 -19.09 1.70 12.58
N ALA A 81 -19.67 0.52 12.77
CA ALA A 81 -19.50 -0.60 11.84
C ALA A 81 -20.82 -1.08 11.26
N GLU A 82 -21.91 -0.36 11.57
CA GLU A 82 -23.27 -0.71 11.17
C GLU A 82 -23.56 -0.11 9.78
N PRO A 83 -23.83 -0.95 8.76
CA PRO A 83 -24.10 -0.50 7.39
C PRO A 83 -25.23 0.53 7.26
N GLY A 84 -26.16 0.58 8.23
CA GLY A 84 -27.25 1.55 8.27
C GLY A 84 -26.89 2.94 8.79
N THR A 85 -25.69 3.11 9.38
CA THR A 85 -25.24 4.37 9.97
C THR A 85 -24.13 5.05 9.17
N MET A 86 -23.60 4.38 8.14
CA MET A 86 -22.46 4.84 7.36
C MET A 86 -22.86 5.16 5.93
N ILE A 87 -22.38 6.30 5.44
CA ILE A 87 -22.50 6.71 4.03
C ILE A 87 -21.60 5.84 3.13
N LEU A 88 -20.50 5.30 3.68
CA LEU A 88 -19.51 4.50 2.99
C LEU A 88 -19.37 3.13 3.63
N ASP A 89 -19.32 2.07 2.83
CA ASP A 89 -19.10 0.70 3.32
C ASP A 89 -17.76 0.62 4.10
N PRO A 90 -17.72 -0.06 5.26
CA PRO A 90 -16.52 -0.21 6.07
C PRO A 90 -15.30 -0.73 5.28
N THR A 91 -15.51 -1.60 4.30
CA THR A 91 -14.45 -2.15 3.44
C THR A 91 -13.71 -1.04 2.70
N TYR A 92 -14.45 -0.13 2.06
CA TYR A 92 -13.85 0.99 1.33
C TYR A 92 -13.22 2.00 2.28
N LEU A 93 -13.85 2.25 3.43
CA LEU A 93 -13.30 3.15 4.44
C LEU A 93 -11.96 2.65 4.99
N TYR A 94 -11.88 1.37 5.35
CA TYR A 94 -10.64 0.77 5.82
C TYR A 94 -9.58 0.67 4.72
N ALA A 95 -9.98 0.46 3.47
CA ALA A 95 -9.05 0.48 2.34
C ALA A 95 -8.44 1.88 2.13
N VAL A 96 -9.25 2.95 2.27
CA VAL A 96 -8.77 4.33 2.18
C VAL A 96 -7.83 4.67 3.33
N ILE A 97 -8.21 4.34 4.57
CA ILE A 97 -7.37 4.54 5.75
C ILE A 97 -6.06 3.77 5.59
N GLY A 98 -6.15 2.48 5.27
CA GLY A 98 -5.01 1.59 5.13
C GLY A 98 -4.05 2.06 4.05
N GLY A 99 -4.57 2.37 2.85
CA GLY A 99 -3.76 2.81 1.73
C GLY A 99 -3.06 4.14 1.99
N THR A 100 -3.77 5.09 2.60
CA THR A 100 -3.21 6.41 2.95
C THR A 100 -2.13 6.28 4.01
N VAL A 101 -2.39 5.57 5.10
CA VAL A 101 -1.43 5.38 6.21
C VAL A 101 -0.20 4.61 5.73
N ALA A 102 -0.39 3.58 4.92
CA ALA A 102 0.71 2.80 4.34
C ALA A 102 1.58 3.66 3.42
N TYR A 103 0.98 4.50 2.58
CA TYR A 103 1.71 5.46 1.76
C TYR A 103 2.54 6.43 2.62
N LEU A 104 1.93 7.07 3.61
CA LEU A 104 2.60 8.05 4.47
C LEU A 104 3.76 7.45 5.26
N SER A 105 3.63 6.19 5.68
CA SER A 105 4.62 5.49 6.49
C SER A 105 5.72 4.84 5.63
N GLY A 106 5.36 4.22 4.51
CA GLY A 106 6.30 3.53 3.62
C GLY A 106 7.10 4.51 2.76
N ARG A 107 6.46 5.57 2.27
CA ARG A 107 7.03 6.63 1.42
C ARG A 107 7.74 6.16 0.14
N SER A 108 7.66 4.88 -0.18
CA SER A 108 8.17 4.27 -1.41
C SER A 108 7.05 3.44 -2.01
N ARG A 109 7.01 3.31 -3.35
CA ARG A 109 5.97 2.53 -4.05
C ARG A 109 5.83 1.12 -3.47
N ARG A 110 6.97 0.46 -3.22
CA ARG A 110 7.01 -0.89 -2.63
C ARG A 110 6.61 -0.92 -1.16
N GLY A 111 7.18 -0.05 -0.33
CA GLY A 111 6.89 -0.01 1.10
C GLY A 111 5.43 0.34 1.38
N ALA A 112 4.85 1.23 0.57
CA ALA A 112 3.45 1.59 0.60
C ALA A 112 2.55 0.39 0.24
N PHE A 113 2.86 -0.32 -0.86
CA PHE A 113 2.12 -1.53 -1.25
C PHE A 113 2.14 -2.61 -0.20
N ILE A 114 3.33 -2.99 0.25
CA ILE A 114 3.53 -4.06 1.24
C ILE A 114 2.89 -3.66 2.56
N GLY A 115 3.09 -2.42 3.00
CA GLY A 115 2.48 -1.89 4.22
C GLY A 115 0.95 -1.87 4.16
N GLY A 116 0.37 -1.55 3.00
CA GLY A 116 -1.08 -1.55 2.80
C GLY A 116 -1.66 -2.96 2.88
N MET A 117 -1.10 -3.91 2.11
CA MET A 117 -1.59 -5.29 2.12
C MET A 117 -1.35 -5.99 3.46
N LEU A 118 -0.10 -6.04 3.93
CA LEU A 118 0.24 -6.74 5.16
C LEU A 118 -0.33 -6.04 6.39
N GLY A 119 -0.52 -4.72 6.36
CA GLY A 119 -1.11 -3.96 7.45
C GLY A 119 -2.56 -4.36 7.71
N VAL A 120 -3.37 -4.49 6.66
CA VAL A 120 -4.74 -4.99 6.76
C VAL A 120 -4.74 -6.42 7.32
N ILE A 121 -3.91 -7.31 6.75
CA ILE A 121 -3.81 -8.71 7.20
C ILE A 121 -3.38 -8.80 8.67
N LEU A 122 -2.43 -7.97 9.10
CA LEU A 122 -1.97 -7.93 10.48
C LEU A 122 -3.05 -7.39 11.43
N SER A 123 -3.88 -6.44 10.97
CA SER A 123 -5.06 -5.98 11.72
C SER A 123 -6.08 -7.12 11.92
N ASP A 124 -6.34 -7.93 10.91
CA ASP A 124 -7.22 -9.10 11.03
C ASP A 124 -6.68 -10.12 12.04
N ILE A 125 -5.37 -10.39 11.98
CA ILE A 125 -4.69 -11.26 12.96
C ILE A 125 -4.82 -10.68 14.36
N ALA A 126 -4.59 -9.38 14.55
CA ALA A 126 -4.72 -8.73 15.86
C ALA A 126 -6.16 -8.82 16.39
N HIS A 127 -7.16 -8.63 15.52
CA HIS A 127 -8.56 -8.81 15.86
C HIS A 127 -8.85 -10.25 16.31
N PHE A 128 -8.36 -11.25 15.57
CA PHE A 128 -8.52 -12.65 15.94
C PHE A 128 -7.84 -13.00 17.28
N VAL A 129 -6.59 -12.57 17.48
CA VAL A 129 -5.85 -12.78 18.73
C VAL A 129 -6.63 -12.20 19.91
N ARG A 130 -7.24 -11.02 19.74
CA ARG A 130 -8.10 -10.45 20.77
C ARG A 130 -9.30 -11.35 21.09
N LEU A 131 -10.01 -11.86 20.09
CA LEU A 131 -11.14 -12.77 20.31
C LEU A 131 -10.69 -14.01 21.08
N LEU A 132 -9.52 -14.56 20.74
CA LEU A 132 -8.93 -15.72 21.39
C LEU A 132 -8.58 -15.43 22.87
N VAL A 133 -7.85 -14.35 23.13
CA VAL A 133 -7.39 -13.98 24.49
C VAL A 133 -8.56 -13.64 25.41
N LEU A 134 -9.54 -12.90 24.91
CA LEU A 134 -10.72 -12.48 25.69
C LEU A 134 -11.82 -13.54 25.71
N LYS A 135 -11.63 -14.69 25.06
CA LYS A 135 -12.62 -15.77 24.92
C LYS A 135 -13.98 -15.28 24.40
N LEU A 136 -13.94 -14.30 23.52
CA LEU A 136 -15.14 -13.74 22.92
C LEU A 136 -15.60 -14.62 21.76
N PRO A 137 -16.92 -14.85 21.61
CA PRO A 137 -17.44 -15.45 20.39
C PRO A 137 -17.19 -14.48 19.22
N GLY A 138 -16.85 -15.03 18.05
CA GLY A 138 -16.62 -14.23 16.86
C GLY A 138 -16.04 -15.04 15.72
N ARG A 139 -16.03 -14.41 14.55
CA ARG A 139 -15.46 -14.94 13.31
C ARG A 139 -14.56 -13.88 12.71
N THR A 140 -13.33 -14.26 12.42
CA THR A 140 -12.39 -13.47 11.62
C THR A 140 -12.18 -14.17 10.29
N VAL A 141 -12.27 -13.42 9.19
CA VAL A 141 -11.85 -13.87 7.87
C VAL A 141 -10.70 -12.99 7.43
N ILE A 142 -9.49 -13.55 7.36
CA ILE A 142 -8.32 -12.87 6.80
C ILE A 142 -8.52 -12.76 5.29
N GLY A 143 -8.49 -11.55 4.75
CA GLY A 143 -8.73 -11.33 3.32
C GLY A 143 -10.21 -11.40 2.92
N GLY A 144 -11.10 -10.91 3.79
CA GLY A 144 -12.50 -11.33 3.95
C GLY A 144 -13.43 -11.29 2.73
N ALA A 145 -13.22 -10.38 1.77
CA ALA A 145 -14.12 -10.23 0.61
C ALA A 145 -13.59 -10.83 -0.71
N GLY A 146 -12.48 -11.57 -0.69
CA GLY A 146 -11.89 -12.12 -1.91
C GLY A 146 -11.07 -11.08 -2.71
N ALA A 147 -11.20 -11.03 -4.04
CA ALA A 147 -10.36 -10.17 -4.89
C ALA A 147 -10.67 -8.66 -4.78
N TYR A 148 -11.86 -8.29 -4.30
CA TYR A 148 -12.27 -6.90 -4.05
C TYR A 148 -12.11 -6.51 -2.57
N ASP A 149 -11.27 -7.23 -1.85
CA ASP A 149 -11.09 -7.05 -0.41
C ASP A 149 -10.24 -5.84 -0.05
N THR A 150 -10.43 -5.38 1.19
CA THR A 150 -9.69 -4.30 1.84
C THR A 150 -8.18 -4.45 1.66
N VAL A 151 -7.65 -5.67 1.73
CA VAL A 151 -6.22 -5.97 1.53
C VAL A 151 -5.72 -5.45 0.17
N ILE A 152 -6.41 -5.82 -0.91
CA ILE A 152 -6.00 -5.49 -2.28
C ILE A 152 -6.21 -4.01 -2.55
N LEU A 153 -7.38 -3.48 -2.18
CA LEU A 153 -7.72 -2.06 -2.36
C LEU A 153 -6.75 -1.15 -1.61
N SER A 154 -6.41 -1.49 -0.37
CA SER A 154 -5.43 -0.75 0.43
C SER A 154 -4.05 -0.76 -0.22
N GLY A 155 -3.59 -1.93 -0.70
CA GLY A 155 -2.31 -2.04 -1.39
C GLY A 155 -2.26 -1.20 -2.67
N MET A 156 -3.27 -1.34 -3.53
CA MET A 156 -3.35 -0.59 -4.79
C MET A 156 -3.43 0.92 -4.56
N LEU A 157 -4.27 1.37 -3.62
CA LEU A 157 -4.38 2.79 -3.29
C LEU A 157 -3.05 3.34 -2.75
N ALA A 158 -2.36 2.60 -1.89
CA ALA A 158 -1.07 3.02 -1.36
C ALA A 158 -0.02 3.23 -2.47
N VAL A 159 -0.03 2.37 -3.49
CA VAL A 159 0.86 2.49 -4.66
C VAL A 159 0.48 3.67 -5.52
N ALA A 160 -0.81 3.82 -5.84
CA ALA A 160 -1.30 4.92 -6.64
C ALA A 160 -0.92 6.27 -6.00
N LEU A 161 -1.09 6.40 -4.67
CA LEU A 161 -0.65 7.59 -3.93
C LEU A 161 0.88 7.78 -4.00
N ALA A 162 1.65 6.70 -3.86
CA ALA A 162 3.10 6.75 -3.97
C ALA A 162 3.58 7.16 -5.37
N GLU A 163 2.87 6.77 -6.41
CA GLU A 163 3.14 7.14 -7.81
C GLU A 163 2.78 8.59 -8.07
N ILE A 164 1.54 8.99 -7.79
CA ILE A 164 1.06 10.35 -8.03
C ILE A 164 1.95 11.36 -7.31
N VAL A 165 2.27 11.14 -6.03
CA VAL A 165 3.10 12.08 -5.27
C VAL A 165 4.56 12.02 -5.71
N GLY A 166 5.06 10.83 -6.06
CA GLY A 166 6.42 10.65 -6.56
C GLY A 166 6.66 11.42 -7.87
N GLU A 167 5.77 11.22 -8.85
CA GLU A 167 5.81 11.89 -10.15
C GLU A 167 5.59 13.40 -10.02
N THR A 168 4.64 13.83 -9.18
CA THR A 168 4.38 15.25 -8.96
C THR A 168 5.61 15.94 -8.37
N ARG A 169 6.28 15.29 -7.41
CA ARG A 169 7.51 15.81 -6.80
C ARG A 169 8.67 15.88 -7.81
N GLU A 170 8.78 14.90 -8.70
CA GLU A 170 9.79 14.89 -9.75
C GLU A 170 9.56 16.05 -10.75
N LYS A 171 8.32 16.26 -11.18
CA LYS A 171 7.94 17.37 -12.05
C LYS A 171 8.22 18.74 -11.41
N LEU A 172 7.86 18.91 -10.14
CA LEU A 172 8.15 20.15 -9.39
C LEU A 172 9.65 20.39 -9.16
N ALA A 173 10.46 19.33 -9.11
CA ALA A 173 11.90 19.42 -8.92
C ALA A 173 12.69 19.67 -10.22
N GLY A 174 11.99 19.94 -11.35
CA GLY A 174 12.63 20.28 -12.63
C GLY A 174 12.51 19.21 -13.72
N GLY A 175 11.62 18.22 -13.56
CA GLY A 175 11.38 17.17 -14.54
C GLY A 175 12.29 15.96 -14.39
N SER A 176 11.93 14.85 -15.05
CA SER A 176 12.73 13.63 -14.98
C SER A 176 14.05 13.77 -15.73
N ARG A 177 15.06 12.95 -15.40
CA ARG A 177 16.31 12.91 -16.18
C ARG A 177 16.07 12.55 -17.64
N GLU A 178 15.01 11.80 -17.91
CA GLU A 178 14.60 11.36 -19.24
C GLU A 178 13.93 12.50 -20.00
N GLU A 179 13.07 13.29 -19.35
CA GLU A 179 12.54 14.55 -19.91
C GLU A 179 13.66 15.54 -20.18
N ALA A 180 14.62 15.73 -19.26
CA ALA A 180 15.79 16.59 -19.45
C ALA A 180 16.76 16.06 -20.54
N PHE A 181 16.72 14.77 -20.85
CA PHE A 181 17.48 14.16 -21.93
C PHE A 181 16.77 14.29 -23.28
N GLU A 182 15.45 14.06 -23.32
CA GLU A 182 14.58 14.31 -24.46
C GLU A 182 14.58 15.80 -24.86
N HIS A 183 14.52 16.72 -23.90
CA HIS A 183 14.64 18.16 -24.15
C HIS A 183 15.99 18.50 -24.80
N ARG A 184 17.08 17.87 -24.33
CA ARG A 184 18.41 18.01 -24.95
C ARG A 184 18.47 17.42 -26.37
N LEU A 185 17.88 16.25 -26.59
CA LEU A 185 17.81 15.62 -27.92
C LEU A 185 16.95 16.43 -28.91
N ARG A 186 15.90 17.11 -28.42
CA ARG A 186 15.02 17.95 -29.22
C ARG A 186 15.54 19.38 -29.43
N GLY A 187 16.74 19.69 -28.95
CA GLY A 187 17.35 21.03 -29.09
C GLY A 187 16.60 22.14 -28.36
N ILE A 188 15.80 21.78 -27.33
CA ILE A 188 15.11 22.77 -26.50
C ILE A 188 16.12 23.26 -25.46
N GLU A 189 16.77 24.39 -25.73
CA GLU A 189 17.57 25.10 -24.74
C GLU A 189 16.65 25.60 -23.62
N ILE A 190 16.76 25.00 -22.44
CA ILE A 190 16.15 25.55 -21.23
C ILE A 190 16.99 26.77 -20.86
N ASN A 191 16.48 27.96 -21.19
CA ASN A 191 17.14 29.21 -20.83
C ASN A 191 17.19 29.32 -19.29
N ASN A 192 18.36 29.10 -18.71
CA ASN A 192 18.60 29.17 -17.27
C ASN A 192 18.83 30.63 -16.85
N ASP A 193 17.80 31.47 -16.94
CA ASP A 193 17.84 32.86 -16.49
C ASP A 193 17.69 32.98 -14.96
N THR A 194 18.46 32.25 -14.16
CA THR A 194 18.44 32.44 -12.70
C THR A 194 19.78 32.28 -11.96
N LYS A 195 20.94 32.39 -12.62
CA LYS A 195 22.21 32.60 -11.91
C LYS A 195 23.25 33.35 -12.75
N ASP A 196 23.05 34.64 -12.98
CA ASP A 196 24.17 35.58 -13.02
C ASP A 196 23.69 37.00 -12.75
N GLY A 197 23.96 37.47 -11.54
CA GLY A 197 23.51 38.77 -11.05
C GLY A 197 24.32 39.20 -9.85
N LYS A 198 25.62 38.93 -9.88
CA LYS A 198 26.61 39.48 -8.94
C LYS A 198 27.94 39.64 -9.66
N GLU A 199 28.05 40.65 -10.50
CA GLU A 199 29.27 41.44 -10.67
C GLU A 199 28.93 42.66 -11.53
N GLY A 200 29.03 43.83 -10.90
CA GLY A 200 28.70 45.12 -11.48
C GLY A 200 29.47 46.20 -10.73
N ASP A 201 30.78 46.14 -10.91
CA ASP A 201 31.75 47.20 -10.68
C ASP A 201 31.24 48.52 -11.28
N TRP A 202 31.17 49.57 -10.46
CA TRP A 202 31.07 50.95 -10.94
C TRP A 202 32.04 51.81 -10.15
N ARG A 203 33.26 51.90 -10.69
CA ARG A 203 34.08 53.11 -10.60
C ARG A 203 33.34 54.26 -11.27
N GLU A 204 33.15 55.34 -10.52
CA GLU A 204 33.39 56.74 -10.92
C GLU A 204 33.34 57.63 -9.66
#